data_AF-A0A815REG6-F1
#
_entry.id   AF-A0A815REG6-F1
#
_cell.length_a   1.000
_cell.length_b   1.000
_cell.length_c   1.000
_cell.angle_alpha   90.00
_cell.angle_beta   90.00
_cell.angle_gamma   90.00
#
_symmetry.space_group_name_H-M   'P 1'
#
loop_
_entity.id
_entity.type
_entity.pdbx_description
1 polymer ?
#
loop_
_entity_poly.entity_id
_entity_poly.type
_entity_poly.pdbx_seq_one_letter_code
_entity_poly.pdbx_strand_id
1 'polypeptide(L)'
;MNIRNELRKLAASTTGQININENQIDEVCQYLQMYQYCNFIPILLNCITSFGIIDDQDEVITTLQTFISENRSTSNNIADTSKTLNNIFRGLTNQHMTLIKIVVQYSPLVIMFKKYELHSQNGRRRFLELRDNLTTQFQLQERNNLVLNALIIIHTVCEPFCLKAQSLSQFLSRIQKLNNVDESLNQLDICYKNLQLINGWLSSDSSSLENAIIIMEYLYKTGTIYVFLKHLVGEKSYFEIRYYLEPHDSDSTDQDHESPPKKKTHQIMSMTDFADHKRQLTFCNVDVSDVAQKKIMLVQQLKLLKRLENLFSSLISLENQGHPQYQDQCIVYTIGDNSRALASILQSLKDTEVHVGDESREQFQIAKQNELKSVLDS
;
A
#
# COMPACT_ATOMS: atom_id res chain seq x y z
N MET A 1 12.54 -20.16 14.54
CA MET A 1 13.51 -20.13 15.67
C MET A 1 13.23 -21.34 16.56
N ASN A 2 14.18 -22.26 16.75
CA ASN A 2 13.96 -23.50 17.50
C ASN A 2 14.34 -23.26 18.98
N ILE A 3 13.32 -23.01 19.82
CA ILE A 3 13.47 -22.70 21.25
C ILE A 3 14.26 -23.78 22.00
N ARG A 4 14.09 -25.07 21.61
CA ARG A 4 14.84 -26.20 22.17
C ARG A 4 16.34 -26.05 21.94
N ASN A 5 16.75 -25.56 20.76
CA ASN A 5 18.16 -25.37 20.42
C ASN A 5 18.76 -24.14 21.10
N GLU A 6 18.00 -23.05 21.23
CA GLU A 6 18.46 -21.84 21.94
C GLU A 6 18.58 -22.06 23.45
N LEU A 7 17.64 -22.81 24.06
CA LEU A 7 17.74 -23.23 25.46
C LEU A 7 18.95 -24.14 25.70
N ARG A 8 19.23 -25.07 24.79
CA ARG A 8 20.45 -25.91 24.85
C ARG A 8 21.73 -25.09 24.72
N LYS A 9 21.77 -24.09 23.83
CA LYS A 9 22.92 -23.19 23.69
C LYS A 9 23.13 -22.33 24.93
N LEU A 10 22.06 -21.78 25.51
CA LEU A 10 22.12 -21.01 26.75
C LEU A 10 22.64 -21.87 27.92
N ALA A 11 22.11 -23.08 28.08
CA ALA A 11 22.56 -24.03 29.09
C ALA A 11 24.05 -24.40 28.98
N ALA A 12 24.54 -24.54 27.75
CA ALA A 12 25.95 -24.83 27.45
C ALA A 12 26.88 -23.61 27.60
N SER A 13 26.35 -22.38 27.55
CA SER A 13 27.13 -21.13 27.60
C SER A 13 27.39 -20.60 29.02
N THR A 14 26.61 -21.03 30.00
CA THR A 14 26.86 -20.74 31.42
C THR A 14 28.01 -21.59 31.94
N THR A 15 29.03 -20.96 32.52
CA THR A 15 30.29 -21.52 33.04
C THR A 15 30.16 -22.53 34.20
N GLY A 16 28.96 -23.01 34.48
CA GLY A 16 28.70 -24.18 35.33
C GLY A 16 27.77 -25.11 34.57
N GLN A 17 28.09 -26.40 34.51
CA GLN A 17 27.25 -27.45 33.94
C GLN A 17 25.89 -27.48 34.67
N ILE A 18 24.97 -26.61 34.28
CA ILE A 18 23.56 -26.76 34.62
C ILE A 18 23.11 -27.94 33.76
N ASN A 19 23.03 -29.11 34.38
CA ASN A 19 22.53 -30.33 33.75
C ASN A 19 21.01 -30.18 33.60
N ILE A 20 20.57 -29.33 32.66
CA ILE A 20 19.15 -29.13 32.37
C ILE A 20 18.64 -30.46 31.81
N ASN A 21 17.79 -31.12 32.58
CA ASN A 21 17.16 -32.37 32.16
C ASN A 21 16.24 -32.11 30.96
N GLU A 22 16.13 -33.04 30.01
CA GLU A 22 15.19 -32.97 28.88
C GLU A 22 13.76 -32.64 29.36
N ASN A 23 13.36 -33.18 30.51
CA ASN A 23 12.06 -32.90 31.14
C ASN A 23 11.86 -31.41 31.47
N GLN A 24 12.91 -30.71 31.93
CA GLN A 24 12.84 -29.28 32.24
C GLN A 24 12.75 -28.43 30.97
N ILE A 25 13.42 -28.86 29.89
CA ILE A 25 13.31 -28.20 28.58
C ILE A 25 11.89 -28.34 28.03
N ASP A 26 11.29 -29.53 28.15
CA ASP A 26 9.94 -29.80 27.70
C ASP A 26 8.90 -29.02 28.54
N GLU A 27 9.09 -28.92 29.85
CA GLU A 27 8.27 -28.05 30.72
C GLU A 27 8.34 -26.59 30.27
N VAL A 28 9.54 -26.03 30.09
CA VAL A 28 9.71 -24.65 29.62
C VAL A 28 9.06 -24.43 28.26
N CYS A 29 9.19 -25.39 27.32
CA CYS A 29 8.52 -25.31 26.03
C CYS A 29 6.99 -25.29 26.17
N GLN A 30 6.43 -26.13 27.05
CA GLN A 30 4.99 -26.14 27.34
C GLN A 30 4.53 -24.81 27.95
N TYR A 31 5.29 -24.22 28.88
CA TYR A 31 4.99 -22.91 29.45
C TYR A 31 4.99 -21.80 28.41
N LEU A 32 6.01 -21.77 27.54
CA LEU A 32 6.10 -20.76 26.48
C LEU A 32 4.96 -20.90 25.46
N GLN A 33 4.60 -22.13 25.10
CA GLN A 33 3.48 -22.40 24.20
C GLN A 33 2.14 -22.01 24.84
N MET A 34 1.93 -22.35 26.10
CA MET A 34 0.74 -21.94 26.85
C MET A 34 0.65 -20.41 26.92
N TYR A 35 1.74 -19.73 27.25
CA TYR A 35 1.81 -18.27 27.28
C TYR A 35 1.47 -17.65 25.92
N GLN A 36 1.98 -18.24 24.83
CA GLN A 36 1.65 -17.82 23.47
C GLN A 36 0.15 -17.94 23.19
N TYR A 37 -0.48 -19.05 23.55
CA TYR A 37 -1.93 -19.23 23.39
C TYR A 37 -2.72 -18.24 24.25
N CYS A 38 -2.36 -18.07 25.53
CA CYS A 38 -3.02 -17.12 26.42
C CYS A 38 -3.03 -15.69 25.86
N ASN A 39 -1.92 -15.28 25.23
CA ASN A 39 -1.83 -13.98 24.56
C ASN A 39 -2.59 -13.93 23.22
N PHE A 40 -2.79 -15.07 22.58
CA PHE A 40 -3.45 -15.17 21.29
C PHE A 40 -4.99 -15.22 21.41
N ILE A 41 -5.54 -15.88 22.44
CA ILE A 41 -6.99 -16.06 22.61
C ILE A 41 -7.76 -14.73 22.53
N PRO A 42 -7.37 -13.63 23.21
CA PRO A 42 -8.10 -12.37 23.09
C PRO A 42 -8.18 -11.84 21.66
N ILE A 43 -7.12 -12.05 20.86
CA ILE A 43 -7.05 -11.60 19.47
C ILE A 43 -7.95 -12.48 18.59
N LEU A 44 -7.95 -13.79 18.83
CA LEU A 44 -8.84 -14.73 18.15
C LEU A 44 -10.31 -14.43 18.43
N LEU A 45 -10.66 -14.19 19.70
CA LEU A 45 -12.03 -13.83 20.07
C LEU A 45 -12.45 -12.52 19.42
N ASN A 46 -11.57 -11.50 19.43
CA ASN A 46 -11.83 -10.24 18.74
C ASN A 46 -12.01 -10.43 17.22
N CYS A 47 -11.24 -11.32 16.60
CA CYS A 47 -11.39 -11.68 15.18
C CYS A 47 -12.78 -12.26 14.90
N ILE A 48 -13.21 -13.23 15.70
CA ILE A 48 -14.49 -13.92 15.53
C ILE A 48 -15.65 -12.93 15.70
N THR A 49 -15.61 -12.09 16.74
CA THR A 49 -16.69 -11.14 17.04
C THR A 49 -16.72 -9.99 16.04
N SER A 50 -15.59 -9.34 15.78
CA SER A 50 -15.51 -8.18 14.87
C SER A 50 -15.93 -8.53 13.45
N PHE A 51 -15.62 -9.74 13.00
CA PHE A 51 -16.03 -10.20 11.68
C PHE A 51 -17.33 -11.03 11.70
N GLY A 52 -17.94 -11.32 12.84
CA GLY A 52 -19.15 -12.16 12.90
C GLY A 52 -18.96 -13.52 12.21
N ILE A 53 -17.85 -14.20 12.50
CA ILE A 53 -17.48 -15.47 11.84
C ILE A 53 -18.35 -16.61 12.37
N ILE A 54 -18.62 -16.65 13.67
CA ILE A 54 -19.34 -17.71 14.36
C ILE A 54 -20.49 -17.05 15.13
N ASP A 55 -21.67 -17.68 15.13
CA ASP A 55 -22.83 -17.22 15.89
C ASP A 55 -22.65 -17.59 17.38
N ASP A 56 -23.28 -16.85 18.31
CA ASP A 56 -22.97 -16.80 19.76
C ASP A 56 -23.14 -18.10 20.59
N GLN A 57 -23.24 -19.28 19.96
CA GLN A 57 -23.56 -20.56 20.62
C GLN A 57 -22.43 -21.61 20.61
N ASP A 58 -21.17 -21.23 20.35
CA ASP A 58 -20.06 -22.19 20.37
C ASP A 58 -19.50 -22.40 21.80
N GLU A 59 -19.64 -23.62 22.34
CA GLU A 59 -19.18 -23.99 23.68
C GLU A 59 -17.66 -23.78 23.89
N VAL A 60 -16.85 -23.93 22.84
CA VAL A 60 -15.39 -23.74 22.91
C VAL A 60 -15.08 -22.25 23.03
N ILE A 61 -15.84 -21.38 22.36
CA ILE A 61 -15.72 -19.93 22.54
C ILE A 61 -16.05 -19.54 23.98
N THR A 62 -17.15 -20.06 24.55
CA THR A 62 -17.50 -19.82 25.96
C THR A 62 -16.38 -20.27 26.89
N THR A 63 -15.82 -21.46 26.65
CA THR A 63 -14.69 -22.00 27.44
C THR A 63 -13.47 -21.07 27.38
N LEU A 64 -13.14 -20.53 26.20
CA LEU A 64 -12.02 -19.60 26.03
C LEU A 64 -12.27 -18.22 26.68
N GLN A 65 -13.51 -17.74 26.68
CA GLN A 65 -13.90 -16.51 27.36
C GLN A 65 -13.79 -16.66 28.87
N THR A 66 -14.35 -17.74 29.44
CA THR A 66 -14.24 -18.08 30.86
C THR A 66 -12.78 -18.24 31.28
N PHE A 67 -11.96 -18.84 30.42
CA PHE A 67 -10.52 -18.96 30.66
C PHE A 67 -9.83 -17.60 30.83
N ILE A 68 -10.16 -16.60 30.01
CA ILE A 68 -9.59 -15.25 30.13
C ILE A 68 -10.05 -14.56 31.43
N SER A 69 -11.32 -14.73 31.81
CA SER A 69 -11.88 -14.07 33.01
C SER A 69 -11.41 -14.69 34.32
N GLU A 70 -11.22 -16.02 34.37
CA GLU A 70 -10.97 -16.73 35.63
C GLU A 70 -9.49 -17.10 35.85
N ASN A 71 -8.73 -17.40 34.80
CA ASN A 71 -7.40 -18.04 34.94
C ASN A 71 -6.18 -17.12 34.81
N ARG A 72 -6.37 -15.79 34.84
CA ARG A 72 -5.20 -14.89 35.04
C ARG A 72 -4.61 -14.99 36.45
N SER A 73 -5.27 -15.69 37.38
CA SER A 73 -4.99 -15.63 38.82
C SER A 73 -4.67 -16.97 39.50
N THR A 74 -4.83 -18.14 38.86
CA THR A 74 -4.70 -19.44 39.55
C THR A 74 -3.82 -20.44 38.80
N SER A 75 -2.61 -20.65 39.33
CA SER A 75 -1.57 -21.61 38.90
C SER A 75 -1.95 -23.10 39.06
N ASN A 76 -3.17 -23.42 39.52
CA ASN A 76 -3.43 -24.73 40.11
C ASN A 76 -3.82 -25.84 39.12
N ASN A 77 -3.92 -25.57 37.81
CA ASN A 77 -4.22 -26.63 36.82
C ASN A 77 -3.58 -26.41 35.44
N ILE A 78 -2.29 -26.09 35.42
CA ILE A 78 -1.51 -25.76 34.22
C ILE A 78 -1.47 -26.92 33.21
N ALA A 79 -1.33 -28.16 33.66
CA ALA A 79 -1.22 -29.32 32.78
C ALA A 79 -2.52 -29.57 31.99
N ASP A 80 -3.67 -29.54 32.68
CA ASP A 80 -4.99 -29.74 32.06
C ASP A 80 -5.36 -28.58 31.13
N THR A 81 -5.03 -27.35 31.55
CA THR A 81 -5.19 -26.14 30.73
C THR A 81 -4.36 -26.23 29.45
N SER A 82 -3.07 -26.55 29.60
CA SER A 82 -2.15 -26.69 28.48
C SER A 82 -2.62 -27.76 27.50
N LYS A 83 -3.11 -28.90 28.00
CA LYS A 83 -3.68 -29.98 27.17
C LYS A 83 -4.92 -29.51 26.40
N THR A 84 -5.80 -28.76 27.06
CA THR A 84 -7.03 -28.22 26.44
C THR A 84 -6.70 -27.22 25.33
N LEU A 85 -5.82 -26.24 25.60
CA LEU A 85 -5.41 -25.25 24.61
C LEU A 85 -4.64 -25.89 23.44
N ASN A 86 -3.77 -26.87 23.71
CA ASN A 86 -3.09 -27.62 22.66
C ASN A 86 -4.06 -28.41 21.78
N ASN A 87 -5.15 -28.93 22.33
CA ASN A 87 -6.17 -29.61 21.55
C ASN A 87 -6.95 -28.63 20.67
N ILE A 88 -7.31 -27.46 21.20
CA ILE A 88 -8.05 -26.42 20.45
C ILE A 88 -7.21 -25.88 19.29
N PHE A 89 -5.94 -25.55 19.53
CA PHE A 89 -5.04 -24.96 18.54
C PHE A 89 -4.22 -25.99 17.77
N ARG A 90 -4.57 -27.27 17.88
CA ARG A 90 -3.85 -28.36 17.23
C ARG A 90 -3.76 -28.12 15.73
N GLY A 91 -2.54 -28.10 15.20
CA GLY A 91 -2.28 -27.94 13.77
C GLY A 91 -2.12 -26.49 13.29
N LEU A 92 -2.36 -25.50 14.16
CA LEU A 92 -2.02 -24.12 13.85
C LEU A 92 -0.53 -23.85 14.13
N THR A 93 0.18 -23.44 13.10
CA THR A 93 1.55 -22.93 13.25
C THR A 93 1.54 -21.47 13.72
N ASN A 94 2.70 -20.97 14.16
CA ASN A 94 2.88 -19.56 14.53
C ASN A 94 2.50 -18.60 13.39
N GLN A 95 2.70 -19.00 12.13
CA GLN A 95 2.36 -18.19 10.96
C GLN A 95 0.85 -17.99 10.84
N HIS A 96 0.05 -19.04 11.10
CA HIS A 96 -1.41 -18.93 11.13
C HIS A 96 -1.89 -17.98 12.23
N MET A 97 -1.26 -18.02 13.40
CA MET A 97 -1.58 -17.08 14.49
C MET A 97 -1.21 -15.65 14.09
N THR A 98 -0.05 -15.45 13.45
CA THR A 98 0.37 -14.13 12.93
C THR A 98 -0.58 -13.63 11.86
N LEU A 99 -1.06 -14.51 10.96
CA LEU A 99 -2.07 -14.17 9.97
C LEU A 99 -3.34 -13.62 10.63
N ILE A 100 -3.88 -14.33 11.63
CA ILE A 100 -5.08 -13.88 12.36
C ILE A 100 -4.83 -12.51 13.01
N LYS A 101 -3.66 -12.31 13.63
CA LYS A 101 -3.28 -11.01 14.21
C LYS A 101 -3.27 -9.89 13.18
N ILE A 102 -2.64 -10.11 12.03
CA ILE A 102 -2.52 -9.12 10.95
C ILE A 102 -3.90 -8.82 10.34
N VAL A 103 -4.72 -9.84 10.12
CA VAL A 103 -6.06 -9.66 9.56
C VAL A 103 -6.96 -8.85 10.49
N VAL A 104 -6.86 -9.05 11.81
CA VAL A 104 -7.54 -8.20 12.81
C VAL A 104 -7.04 -6.76 12.75
N GLN A 105 -5.72 -6.56 12.65
CA GLN A 105 -5.13 -5.23 12.50
C GLN A 105 -5.58 -4.53 11.20
N TYR A 106 -5.70 -5.29 10.12
CA TYR A 106 -6.15 -4.82 8.81
C TYR A 106 -7.64 -5.10 8.58
N SER A 107 -8.46 -4.96 9.63
CA SER A 107 -9.91 -5.20 9.58
C SER A 107 -10.64 -4.45 8.44
N PRO A 108 -10.26 -3.23 8.01
CA PRO A 108 -10.91 -2.57 6.87
C PRO A 108 -10.83 -3.38 5.57
N LEU A 109 -9.80 -4.20 5.41
CA LEU A 109 -9.65 -5.08 4.25
C LEU A 109 -10.73 -6.16 4.26
N VAL A 110 -10.92 -6.87 5.37
CA VAL A 110 -11.97 -7.90 5.50
C VAL A 110 -13.37 -7.28 5.34
N ILE A 111 -13.58 -6.09 5.91
CA ILE A 111 -14.84 -5.36 5.75
C ILE A 111 -15.10 -5.05 4.28
N MET A 112 -14.08 -4.64 3.53
CA MET A 112 -14.18 -4.43 2.07
C MET A 112 -14.56 -5.71 1.33
N PHE A 113 -13.90 -6.84 1.64
CA PHE A 113 -14.22 -8.13 1.03
C PHE A 113 -15.67 -8.56 1.29
N LYS A 114 -16.18 -8.31 2.50
CA LYS A 114 -17.58 -8.55 2.86
C LYS A 114 -18.53 -7.61 2.14
N LYS A 115 -18.21 -6.31 2.08
CA LYS A 115 -19.03 -5.27 1.44
C LYS A 115 -19.30 -5.57 -0.03
N TYR A 116 -18.29 -6.04 -0.77
CA TYR A 116 -18.43 -6.43 -2.18
C TYR A 116 -18.77 -7.91 -2.37
N GLU A 117 -19.05 -8.64 -1.29
CA GLU A 117 -19.43 -10.05 -1.28
C GLU A 117 -18.48 -10.95 -2.10
N LEU A 118 -17.16 -10.70 -2.06
CA LEU A 118 -16.19 -11.30 -2.99
C LEU A 118 -16.06 -12.83 -2.92
N HIS A 119 -16.60 -13.44 -1.86
CA HIS A 119 -16.62 -14.89 -1.66
C HIS A 119 -18.00 -15.54 -1.90
N SER A 120 -19.03 -14.75 -2.20
CA SER A 120 -20.32 -15.26 -2.68
C SER A 120 -20.17 -15.86 -4.09
N GLN A 121 -21.15 -16.64 -4.54
CA GLN A 121 -21.11 -17.23 -5.87
C GLN A 121 -21.05 -16.16 -6.98
N ASN A 122 -21.87 -15.12 -6.86
CA ASN A 122 -21.88 -14.01 -7.82
C ASN A 122 -20.65 -13.11 -7.67
N GLY A 123 -20.24 -12.83 -6.43
CA GLY A 123 -19.07 -12.00 -6.16
C GLY A 123 -17.76 -12.62 -6.64
N ARG A 124 -17.61 -13.95 -6.54
CA ARG A 124 -16.46 -14.67 -7.13
C ARG A 124 -16.39 -14.50 -8.64
N ARG A 125 -17.53 -14.65 -9.32
CA ARG A 125 -17.59 -14.44 -10.77
C ARG A 125 -17.21 -13.01 -11.14
N ARG A 126 -17.80 -12.01 -10.49
CA ARG A 126 -17.46 -10.59 -10.70
C ARG A 126 -16.00 -10.30 -10.43
N PHE A 127 -15.43 -10.92 -9.38
CA PHE A 127 -14.01 -10.78 -9.06
C PHE A 127 -13.10 -11.38 -10.13
N LEU A 128 -13.45 -12.54 -10.70
CA LEU A 128 -12.70 -13.16 -11.79
C LEU A 128 -12.76 -12.31 -13.07
N GLU A 129 -13.94 -11.80 -13.41
CA GLU A 129 -14.12 -10.88 -14.56
C GLU A 129 -13.31 -9.59 -14.36
N LEU A 130 -13.37 -9.00 -13.16
CA LEU A 130 -12.56 -7.84 -12.80
C LEU A 130 -11.07 -8.16 -12.88
N ARG A 131 -10.63 -9.28 -12.30
CA ARG A 131 -9.24 -9.73 -12.35
C ARG A 131 -8.76 -9.79 -13.80
N ASP A 132 -9.47 -10.49 -14.68
CA ASP A 132 -9.04 -10.70 -16.06
C ASP A 132 -9.00 -9.37 -16.85
N ASN A 133 -9.99 -8.49 -16.60
CA ASN A 133 -10.01 -7.15 -17.15
C ASN A 133 -8.81 -6.32 -16.66
N LEU A 134 -8.58 -6.28 -15.34
CA LEU A 134 -7.50 -5.51 -14.74
C LEU A 134 -6.11 -6.09 -15.10
N THR A 135 -5.96 -7.40 -15.22
CA THR A 135 -4.71 -8.04 -15.63
C THR A 135 -4.33 -7.62 -17.05
N THR A 136 -5.31 -7.58 -17.97
CA THR A 136 -5.10 -7.05 -19.33
C THR A 136 -4.79 -5.55 -19.28
N GLN A 137 -5.50 -4.78 -18.46
CA GLN A 137 -5.36 -3.32 -18.38
C GLN A 137 -4.05 -2.87 -17.72
N PHE A 138 -3.52 -3.65 -16.78
CA PHE A 138 -2.34 -3.30 -15.97
C PHE A 138 -1.03 -3.91 -16.49
N GLN A 139 -1.02 -4.51 -17.69
CA GLN A 139 0.18 -5.11 -18.26
C GLN A 139 1.40 -4.16 -18.27
N LEU A 140 1.17 -2.85 -18.41
CA LEU A 140 2.21 -1.81 -18.43
C LEU A 140 2.25 -0.95 -17.15
N GLN A 141 1.48 -1.28 -16.12
CA GLN A 141 1.36 -0.52 -14.88
C GLN A 141 1.95 -1.32 -13.73
N GLU A 142 3.26 -1.22 -13.51
CA GLU A 142 3.99 -2.07 -12.56
C GLU A 142 3.38 -2.01 -11.16
N ARG A 143 3.04 -0.81 -10.67
CA ARG A 143 2.42 -0.64 -9.35
C ARG A 143 1.03 -1.28 -9.28
N ASN A 144 0.16 -1.00 -10.25
CA ASN A 144 -1.21 -1.50 -10.21
C ASN A 144 -1.25 -3.03 -10.42
N ASN A 145 -0.34 -3.56 -11.24
CA ASN A 145 -0.17 -4.99 -11.40
C ASN A 145 0.32 -5.65 -10.10
N LEU A 146 1.28 -5.02 -9.38
CA LEU A 146 1.72 -5.48 -8.07
C LEU A 146 0.55 -5.53 -7.07
N VAL A 147 -0.26 -4.46 -6.99
CA VAL A 147 -1.43 -4.40 -6.11
C VAL A 147 -2.51 -5.41 -6.52
N LEU A 148 -2.75 -5.60 -7.82
CA LEU A 148 -3.69 -6.59 -8.33
C LEU A 148 -3.24 -8.01 -7.98
N ASN A 149 -1.97 -8.35 -8.20
CA ASN A 149 -1.42 -9.66 -7.86
C ASN A 149 -1.49 -9.91 -6.35
N ALA A 150 -1.21 -8.89 -5.54
CA ALA A 150 -1.43 -8.96 -4.10
C ALA A 150 -2.89 -9.29 -3.78
N LEU A 151 -3.84 -8.57 -4.41
CA LEU A 151 -5.28 -8.78 -4.22
C LEU A 151 -5.73 -10.20 -4.60
N ILE A 152 -5.21 -10.75 -5.71
CA ILE A 152 -5.47 -12.12 -6.14
C ILE A 152 -5.01 -13.13 -5.09
N ILE A 153 -3.80 -12.95 -4.55
CA ILE A 153 -3.23 -13.85 -3.54
C ILE A 153 -4.07 -13.79 -2.26
N ILE A 154 -4.35 -12.58 -1.75
CA ILE A 154 -5.06 -12.43 -0.48
C ILE A 154 -6.53 -12.81 -0.57
N HIS A 155 -7.12 -12.91 -1.77
CA HIS A 155 -8.50 -13.35 -1.93
C HIS A 155 -8.72 -14.72 -1.26
N THR A 156 -7.88 -15.70 -1.55
CA THR A 156 -7.98 -17.02 -0.92
C THR A 156 -7.72 -16.96 0.59
N VAL A 157 -6.80 -16.11 1.02
CA VAL A 157 -6.35 -15.99 2.41
C VAL A 157 -7.41 -15.33 3.29
N CYS A 158 -8.16 -14.36 2.75
CA CYS A 158 -9.22 -13.65 3.45
C CYS A 158 -10.53 -14.44 3.53
N GLU A 159 -10.71 -15.48 2.70
CA GLU A 159 -11.95 -16.27 2.62
C GLU A 159 -12.44 -16.78 4.00
N PRO A 160 -11.60 -17.40 4.86
CA PRO A 160 -12.07 -17.92 6.15
C PRO A 160 -12.60 -16.86 7.11
N PHE A 161 -12.18 -15.61 6.94
CA PHE A 161 -12.60 -14.46 7.75
C PHE A 161 -13.86 -13.79 7.19
N CYS A 162 -14.16 -14.02 5.92
CA CYS A 162 -15.31 -13.43 5.25
C CYS A 162 -16.58 -14.27 5.41
N LEU A 163 -16.43 -15.60 5.50
CA LEU A 163 -17.54 -16.55 5.53
C LEU A 163 -17.88 -17.01 6.95
N LYS A 164 -19.17 -17.24 7.20
CA LYS A 164 -19.61 -17.86 8.46
C LYS A 164 -19.07 -19.28 8.63
N ALA A 165 -18.76 -19.64 9.86
CA ALA A 165 -18.41 -20.98 10.30
C ALA A 165 -19.42 -21.42 11.37
N GLN A 166 -19.74 -22.71 11.38
CA GLN A 166 -20.64 -23.33 12.34
C GLN A 166 -20.00 -23.50 13.71
N SER A 167 -18.66 -23.54 13.78
CA SER A 167 -17.91 -23.70 15.01
C SER A 167 -16.49 -23.16 14.92
N LEU A 168 -15.85 -22.97 16.07
CA LEU A 168 -14.46 -22.57 16.18
C LEU A 168 -13.54 -23.60 15.51
N SER A 169 -13.78 -24.89 15.75
CA SER A 169 -13.02 -25.96 15.12
C SER A 169 -13.10 -25.88 13.59
N GLN A 170 -14.30 -25.63 13.04
CA GLN A 170 -14.45 -25.47 11.60
C GLN A 170 -13.67 -24.26 11.09
N PHE A 171 -13.75 -23.10 11.76
CA PHE A 171 -12.98 -21.91 11.39
C PHE A 171 -11.48 -22.17 11.40
N LEU A 172 -10.93 -22.72 12.50
CA LEU A 172 -9.50 -23.03 12.62
C LEU A 172 -9.05 -24.06 11.57
N SER A 173 -9.89 -25.03 11.23
CA SER A 173 -9.59 -26.01 10.17
C SER A 173 -9.50 -25.36 8.78
N ARG A 174 -10.27 -24.30 8.51
CA ARG A 174 -10.17 -23.53 7.24
C ARG A 174 -8.86 -22.74 7.20
N ILE A 175 -8.48 -22.13 8.32
CA ILE A 175 -7.19 -21.42 8.44
C ILE A 175 -6.02 -22.38 8.24
N GLN A 176 -6.06 -23.57 8.85
CA GLN A 176 -5.01 -24.58 8.74
C GLN A 176 -4.79 -25.09 7.31
N LYS A 177 -5.82 -25.04 6.45
CA LYS A 177 -5.74 -25.44 5.04
C LYS A 177 -5.08 -24.38 4.15
N LEU A 178 -4.81 -23.18 4.67
CA LEU A 178 -4.11 -22.14 3.93
C LEU A 178 -2.64 -22.51 3.79
N ASN A 179 -2.18 -22.64 2.55
CA ASN A 179 -0.78 -22.84 2.23
C ASN A 179 -0.08 -21.48 2.03
N ASN A 180 1.24 -21.45 2.14
CA ASN A 180 2.08 -20.26 1.85
C ASN A 180 1.65 -19.00 2.63
N VAL A 181 1.36 -19.17 3.92
CA VAL A 181 0.91 -18.07 4.80
C VAL A 181 1.96 -16.94 4.84
N ASP A 182 3.26 -17.26 4.87
CA ASP A 182 4.34 -16.25 4.93
C ASP A 182 4.29 -15.25 3.77
N GLU A 183 4.16 -15.75 2.54
CA GLU A 183 4.10 -14.90 1.35
C GLU A 183 2.86 -14.00 1.39
N SER A 184 1.75 -14.56 1.88
CA SER A 184 0.47 -13.89 2.00
C SER A 184 0.48 -12.71 2.98
N LEU A 185 1.30 -12.75 4.03
CA LEU A 185 1.38 -11.66 5.02
C LEU A 185 1.85 -10.35 4.39
N ASN A 186 2.84 -10.41 3.50
CA ASN A 186 3.34 -9.24 2.78
C ASN A 186 2.27 -8.68 1.81
N GLN A 187 1.51 -9.56 1.16
CA GLN A 187 0.46 -9.16 0.23
C GLN A 187 -0.72 -8.47 0.93
N LEU A 188 -1.03 -8.88 2.17
CA LEU A 188 -2.05 -8.20 3.00
C LEU A 188 -1.66 -6.74 3.28
N ASP A 189 -0.39 -6.48 3.59
CA ASP A 189 0.10 -5.11 3.83
C ASP A 189 0.01 -4.24 2.56
N ILE A 190 0.42 -4.78 1.41
CA ILE A 190 0.29 -4.10 0.11
C ILE A 190 -1.16 -3.71 -0.15
N CYS A 191 -2.10 -4.65 0.02
CA CYS A 191 -3.52 -4.39 -0.23
C CYS A 191 -4.11 -3.39 0.78
N TYR A 192 -3.74 -3.49 2.05
CA TYR A 192 -4.18 -2.56 3.09
C TYR A 192 -3.72 -1.12 2.77
N LYS A 193 -2.45 -0.94 2.41
CA LYS A 193 -1.90 0.38 2.01
C LYS A 193 -2.54 0.97 0.76
N ASN A 194 -3.12 0.13 -0.11
CA ASN A 194 -3.76 0.54 -1.36
C ASN A 194 -5.29 0.31 -1.33
N LEU A 195 -5.90 0.25 -0.14
CA LEU A 195 -7.32 -0.10 0.03
C LEU A 195 -8.26 0.85 -0.72
N GLN A 196 -7.94 2.15 -0.81
CA GLN A 196 -8.77 3.12 -1.53
C GLN A 196 -8.78 2.86 -3.04
N LEU A 197 -7.62 2.54 -3.61
CA LEU A 197 -7.48 2.19 -5.01
C LEU A 197 -8.29 0.93 -5.35
N ILE A 198 -8.15 -0.11 -4.51
CA ILE A 198 -8.89 -1.37 -4.66
C ILE A 198 -10.41 -1.15 -4.55
N ASN A 199 -10.85 -0.34 -3.58
CA ASN A 199 -12.25 0.06 -3.48
C ASN A 199 -12.74 0.74 -4.76
N GLY A 200 -11.91 1.62 -5.34
CA GLY A 200 -12.18 2.24 -6.65
C GLY A 200 -12.50 1.17 -7.68
N TRP A 201 -11.61 0.21 -7.90
CA TRP A 201 -11.77 -0.87 -8.87
C TRP A 201 -13.03 -1.72 -8.65
N LEU A 202 -13.36 -2.03 -7.40
CA LEU A 202 -14.52 -2.85 -7.04
C LEU A 202 -15.86 -2.10 -7.13
N SER A 203 -15.82 -0.78 -6.96
CA SER A 203 -16.98 0.11 -7.05
C SER A 203 -17.30 0.56 -8.46
N SER A 204 -16.31 0.65 -9.33
CA SER A 204 -16.47 1.07 -10.72
C SER A 204 -17.01 -0.06 -11.59
N ASP A 205 -18.18 0.13 -12.19
CA ASP A 205 -18.60 -0.63 -13.38
C ASP A 205 -17.87 -0.16 -14.65
N SER A 206 -17.01 0.86 -14.51
CA SER A 206 -16.35 1.60 -15.57
C SER A 206 -14.96 1.06 -15.92
N SER A 207 -14.66 1.11 -17.22
CA SER A 207 -13.40 0.66 -17.83
C SER A 207 -12.16 1.46 -17.34
N SER A 208 -10.94 0.91 -17.47
CA SER A 208 -9.68 1.59 -17.09
C SER A 208 -9.51 3.00 -17.65
N LEU A 209 -10.10 3.26 -18.82
CA LEU A 209 -10.12 4.56 -19.46
C LEU A 209 -10.90 5.58 -18.64
N GLU A 210 -12.04 5.19 -18.07
CA GLU A 210 -12.84 6.08 -17.22
C GLU A 210 -12.12 6.36 -15.91
N ASN A 211 -11.53 5.37 -15.26
CA ASN A 211 -10.74 5.60 -14.05
C ASN A 211 -9.51 6.50 -14.32
N ALA A 212 -8.82 6.32 -15.45
CA ALA A 212 -7.70 7.18 -15.83
C ALA A 212 -8.15 8.61 -16.18
N ILE A 213 -9.27 8.76 -16.90
CA ILE A 213 -9.85 10.06 -17.22
C ILE A 213 -10.29 10.78 -15.95
N ILE A 214 -10.91 10.07 -15.00
CA ILE A 214 -11.37 10.61 -13.71
C ILE A 214 -10.17 11.12 -12.89
N ILE A 215 -9.11 10.32 -12.74
CA ILE A 215 -7.89 10.74 -12.03
C ILE A 215 -7.31 12.01 -12.67
N MET A 216 -7.25 12.08 -13.99
CA MET A 216 -6.78 13.27 -14.70
C MET A 216 -7.68 14.49 -14.53
N GLU A 217 -8.99 14.30 -14.43
CA GLU A 217 -9.92 15.38 -14.16
C GLU A 217 -9.66 15.98 -12.76
N TYR A 218 -9.41 15.14 -11.75
CA TYR A 218 -9.03 15.60 -10.41
C TYR A 218 -7.65 16.26 -10.37
N LEU A 219 -6.66 15.71 -11.10
CA LEU A 219 -5.35 16.33 -11.27
C LEU A 219 -5.48 17.71 -11.92
N TYR A 220 -6.36 17.85 -12.92
CA TYR A 220 -6.60 19.13 -13.58
C TYR A 220 -7.27 20.13 -12.64
N LYS A 221 -8.30 19.72 -11.90
CA LYS A 221 -9.07 20.63 -11.03
C LYS A 221 -8.33 21.02 -9.75
N THR A 222 -7.54 20.10 -9.18
CA THR A 222 -7.06 20.23 -7.80
C THR A 222 -5.59 19.87 -7.61
N GLY A 223 -4.90 19.46 -8.69
CA GLY A 223 -3.54 18.98 -8.61
C GLY A 223 -2.53 20.10 -8.34
N THR A 224 -1.59 19.81 -7.44
CA THR A 224 -0.44 20.65 -7.14
C THR A 224 0.82 19.80 -7.22
N ILE A 225 1.78 20.26 -8.00
CA ILE A 225 3.06 19.59 -8.24
C ILE A 225 4.08 20.18 -7.30
N TYR A 226 4.84 19.29 -6.65
CA TYR A 226 5.96 19.62 -5.79
C TYR A 226 7.21 19.03 -6.45
N VAL A 227 8.14 19.89 -6.84
CA VAL A 227 9.44 19.50 -7.38
C VAL A 227 10.49 19.72 -6.31
N PHE A 228 11.16 18.65 -5.90
CA PHE A 228 12.20 18.66 -4.88
C PHE A 228 13.56 18.54 -5.58
N LEU A 229 14.32 19.62 -5.54
CA LEU A 229 15.69 19.73 -6.05
C LEU A 229 16.64 19.47 -4.88
N LYS A 230 17.46 18.42 -4.95
CA LYS A 230 18.31 17.97 -3.83
C LYS A 230 19.74 17.58 -4.22
N HIS A 231 20.18 17.92 -5.42
CA HIS A 231 21.48 17.53 -5.93
C HIS A 231 22.63 18.01 -5.05
N LEU A 232 22.52 19.22 -4.48
CA LEU A 232 23.52 19.81 -3.59
C LEU A 232 23.75 19.00 -2.30
N VAL A 233 22.74 18.26 -1.83
CA VAL A 233 22.81 17.40 -0.64
C VAL A 233 23.19 15.95 -1.01
N GLY A 234 23.48 15.69 -2.29
CA GLY A 234 23.84 14.36 -2.81
C GLY A 234 22.65 13.41 -2.96
N GLU A 235 21.42 13.90 -2.85
CA GLU A 235 20.21 13.11 -3.08
C GLU A 235 19.70 13.27 -4.53
N LYS A 236 18.91 12.30 -5.00
CA LYS A 236 18.25 12.41 -6.30
C LYS A 236 17.03 13.34 -6.19
N SER A 237 16.98 14.34 -7.06
CA SER A 237 15.81 15.20 -7.24
C SER A 237 14.61 14.39 -7.72
N TYR A 238 13.41 14.74 -7.26
CA TYR A 238 12.16 14.01 -7.54
C TYR A 238 10.96 14.97 -7.57
N PHE A 239 9.82 14.49 -8.07
CA PHE A 239 8.56 15.22 -7.95
C PHE A 239 7.41 14.34 -7.46
N GLU A 240 6.43 15.01 -6.86
CA GLU A 240 5.17 14.43 -6.44
C GLU A 240 4.02 15.33 -6.87
N ILE A 241 2.88 14.74 -7.24
CA ILE A 241 1.65 15.49 -7.51
C ILE A 241 0.64 15.17 -6.43
N ARG A 242 0.18 16.19 -5.71
CA ARG A 242 -0.87 16.06 -4.70
C ARG A 242 -2.19 16.53 -5.28
N TYR A 243 -3.24 15.75 -5.10
CA TYR A 243 -4.59 16.09 -5.60
C TYR A 243 -5.66 15.60 -4.63
N TYR A 244 -6.88 16.11 -4.80
CA TYR A 244 -8.00 15.82 -3.92
C TYR A 244 -9.09 15.08 -4.68
N LEU A 245 -9.59 13.99 -4.10
CA LEU A 245 -10.80 13.34 -4.58
C LEU A 245 -11.99 13.93 -3.81
N GLU A 246 -12.91 14.55 -4.52
CA GLU A 246 -14.23 14.87 -3.97
C GLU A 246 -15.08 13.59 -4.05
N PRO A 247 -15.79 13.21 -2.98
CA PRO A 247 -16.66 12.05 -3.04
C PRO A 247 -17.75 12.30 -4.10
N HIS A 248 -17.90 11.36 -5.03
CA HIS A 248 -19.03 11.36 -5.96
C HIS A 248 -20.32 11.21 -5.15
N ASP A 249 -21.21 12.20 -5.23
CA ASP A 249 -22.59 12.06 -4.74
C ASP A 249 -23.31 11.07 -5.66
N SER A 250 -23.31 9.78 -5.28
CA SER A 250 -24.25 8.82 -5.81
C SER A 250 -25.57 8.98 -5.04
N ASP A 251 -26.58 9.52 -5.72
CA ASP A 251 -28.00 9.57 -5.36
C ASP A 251 -28.36 10.05 -3.95
N SER A 252 -28.72 11.34 -3.86
CA SER A 252 -29.76 11.80 -2.96
C SER A 252 -30.61 12.85 -3.65
N THR A 253 -31.70 12.40 -4.25
CA THR A 253 -32.91 13.21 -4.31
C THR A 253 -33.38 13.41 -2.86
N ASP A 254 -33.72 14.65 -2.55
CA ASP A 254 -34.39 15.12 -1.33
C ASP A 254 -33.64 14.94 0.01
N GLN A 255 -33.01 16.02 0.49
CA GLN A 255 -33.52 16.85 1.59
C GLN A 255 -32.43 17.79 2.12
N ASP A 256 -32.83 19.06 2.28
CA ASP A 256 -32.08 20.13 2.95
C ASP A 256 -31.69 19.73 4.37
N HIS A 257 -30.50 19.18 4.54
CA HIS A 257 -29.79 19.20 5.82
C HIS A 257 -28.31 19.48 5.57
N GLU A 258 -27.83 20.59 6.13
CA GLU A 258 -26.42 20.95 6.26
C GLU A 258 -25.62 19.76 6.78
N SER A 259 -25.08 18.98 5.85
CA SER A 259 -24.19 17.88 6.19
C SER A 259 -22.81 18.47 6.50
N PRO A 260 -22.11 18.00 7.53
CA PRO A 260 -20.77 18.47 7.83
C PRO A 260 -19.85 18.28 6.61
N PRO A 261 -18.88 19.19 6.36
CA PRO A 261 -18.06 19.15 5.16
C PRO A 261 -17.36 17.78 5.04
N LYS A 262 -17.73 17.04 3.98
CA LYS A 262 -17.18 15.71 3.70
C LYS A 262 -15.66 15.81 3.61
N LYS A 263 -14.94 14.97 4.36
CA LYS A 263 -13.48 15.01 4.44
C LYS A 263 -12.86 14.78 3.05
N LYS A 264 -12.19 15.80 2.51
CA LYS A 264 -11.40 15.69 1.28
C LYS A 264 -10.24 14.71 1.50
N THR A 265 -10.14 13.69 0.66
CA THR A 265 -9.05 12.72 0.74
C THR A 265 -7.88 13.24 -0.11
N HIS A 266 -6.73 13.44 0.52
CA HIS A 266 -5.50 13.81 -0.18
C HIS A 266 -4.89 12.56 -0.82
N GLN A 267 -4.56 12.64 -2.10
CA GLN A 267 -3.82 11.63 -2.82
C GLN A 267 -2.46 12.18 -3.24
N ILE A 268 -1.46 11.31 -3.28
CA ILE A 268 -0.10 11.62 -3.76
C ILE A 268 0.21 10.68 -4.92
N MET A 269 0.54 11.25 -6.08
CA MET A 269 1.05 10.56 -7.25
C MET A 269 2.56 10.77 -7.31
N SER A 270 3.33 9.69 -7.20
CA SER A 270 4.78 9.73 -7.32
C SER A 270 5.24 9.84 -8.78
N MET A 271 6.55 10.04 -8.99
CA MET A 271 7.17 9.95 -10.32
C MET A 271 6.88 8.63 -11.06
N THR A 272 6.90 7.51 -10.34
CA THR A 272 6.63 6.19 -10.95
C THR A 272 5.17 6.07 -11.35
N ASP A 273 4.25 6.52 -10.48
CA ASP A 273 2.81 6.54 -10.77
C ASP A 273 2.50 7.43 -11.97
N PHE A 274 3.18 8.58 -12.08
CA PHE A 274 3.06 9.49 -13.21
C PHE A 274 3.51 8.86 -14.53
N ALA A 275 4.65 8.16 -14.53
CA ALA A 275 5.16 7.47 -15.71
C ALA A 275 4.23 6.34 -16.16
N ASP A 276 3.71 5.54 -15.21
CA ASP A 276 2.72 4.49 -15.45
C ASP A 276 1.44 5.06 -16.06
N HIS A 277 0.95 6.17 -15.51
CA HIS A 277 -0.25 6.84 -15.98
C HIS A 277 -0.08 7.38 -17.42
N LYS A 278 1.08 7.98 -17.73
CA LYS A 278 1.41 8.42 -19.10
C LYS A 278 1.44 7.24 -20.09
N ARG A 279 2.03 6.10 -19.70
CA ARG A 279 2.05 4.87 -20.53
C ARG A 279 0.63 4.40 -20.82
N GLN A 280 -0.24 4.38 -19.81
CA GLN A 280 -1.65 4.00 -19.96
C GLN A 280 -2.40 4.88 -20.95
N LEU A 281 -2.36 6.21 -20.79
CA LEU A 281 -3.06 7.13 -21.69
C LEU A 281 -2.55 7.04 -23.13
N THR A 282 -1.24 6.77 -23.30
CA THR A 282 -0.62 6.60 -24.62
C THR A 282 -1.17 5.35 -25.33
N PHE A 283 -1.30 4.24 -24.60
CA PHE A 283 -1.88 3.00 -25.11
C PHE A 283 -3.37 3.16 -25.42
N CYS A 284 -4.16 3.72 -24.48
CA CYS A 284 -5.59 3.95 -24.70
C CYS A 284 -5.88 4.87 -25.88
N ASN A 285 -5.00 5.83 -26.19
CA ASN A 285 -5.17 6.71 -27.36
C ASN A 285 -5.05 5.98 -28.72
N VAL A 286 -4.46 4.78 -28.75
CA VAL A 286 -4.35 3.94 -29.96
C VAL A 286 -5.65 3.19 -30.22
N ASP A 287 -6.33 2.72 -29.16
CA ASP A 287 -7.51 1.83 -29.26
C ASP A 287 -8.87 2.57 -29.28
N VAL A 288 -8.92 3.86 -28.90
CA VAL A 288 -10.17 4.64 -28.88
C VAL A 288 -10.48 5.18 -30.28
N SER A 289 -11.03 4.32 -31.14
CA SER A 289 -11.55 4.69 -32.47
C SER A 289 -12.99 5.24 -32.41
N ASP A 290 -13.76 4.92 -31.36
CA ASP A 290 -15.23 5.05 -31.40
C ASP A 290 -15.87 6.20 -30.59
N VAL A 291 -15.09 7.00 -29.85
CA VAL A 291 -15.64 8.17 -29.11
C VAL A 291 -14.75 9.40 -29.24
N ALA A 292 -15.08 10.29 -30.18
CA ALA A 292 -14.31 11.49 -30.50
C ALA A 292 -14.00 12.38 -29.28
N GLN A 293 -14.94 12.49 -28.34
CA GLN A 293 -14.79 13.30 -27.13
C GLN A 293 -13.76 12.70 -26.15
N LYS A 294 -13.78 11.37 -25.93
CA LYS A 294 -12.79 10.68 -25.08
C LYS A 294 -11.39 10.79 -25.68
N LYS A 295 -11.26 10.71 -27.01
CA LYS A 295 -9.98 10.90 -27.71
C LYS A 295 -9.42 12.33 -27.54
N ILE A 296 -10.25 13.36 -27.62
CA ILE A 296 -9.83 14.74 -27.38
C ILE A 296 -9.33 14.91 -25.94
N MET A 297 -10.05 14.37 -24.95
CA MET A 297 -9.63 14.41 -23.54
C MET A 297 -8.30 13.69 -23.33
N LEU A 298 -8.13 12.48 -23.86
CA LEU A 298 -6.86 11.73 -23.80
C LEU A 298 -5.68 12.53 -24.37
N VAL A 299 -5.86 13.16 -25.54
CA VAL A 299 -4.81 13.97 -26.16
C VAL A 299 -4.45 15.19 -25.31
N GLN A 300 -5.44 15.85 -24.70
CA GLN A 300 -5.20 16.98 -23.80
C GLN A 300 -4.46 16.54 -22.53
N GLN A 301 -4.82 15.39 -21.98
CA GLN A 301 -4.17 14.81 -20.80
C GLN A 301 -2.71 14.45 -21.08
N LEU A 302 -2.44 13.78 -22.21
CA LEU A 302 -1.06 13.48 -22.63
C LEU A 302 -0.22 14.74 -22.86
N LYS A 303 -0.81 15.80 -23.43
CA LYS A 303 -0.13 17.09 -23.58
C LYS A 303 0.22 17.72 -22.23
N LEU A 304 -0.68 17.62 -21.24
CA LEU A 304 -0.41 18.12 -19.89
C LEU A 304 0.75 17.34 -19.26
N LEU A 305 0.69 16.01 -19.24
CA LEU A 305 1.76 15.19 -18.68
C LEU A 305 3.12 15.50 -19.34
N LYS A 306 3.15 15.65 -20.67
CA LYS A 306 4.38 16.04 -21.37
C LYS A 306 4.91 17.42 -20.94
N ARG A 307 4.03 18.38 -20.64
CA ARG A 307 4.45 19.70 -20.13
C ARG A 307 5.04 19.61 -18.73
N LEU A 308 4.46 18.78 -17.86
CA LEU A 308 4.95 18.58 -16.49
C LEU A 308 6.31 17.88 -16.48
N GLU A 309 6.51 16.90 -17.36
CA GLU A 309 7.80 16.22 -17.54
C GLU A 309 8.89 17.18 -18.05
N ASN A 310 8.55 18.05 -19.01
CA ASN A 310 9.46 19.09 -19.47
C ASN A 310 9.82 20.07 -18.35
N LEU A 311 8.85 20.44 -17.51
CA LEU A 311 9.06 21.37 -16.39
C LEU A 311 10.09 20.79 -15.41
N PHE A 312 9.88 19.54 -15.03
CA PHE A 312 10.79 18.82 -14.15
C PHE A 312 12.20 18.69 -14.75
N SER A 313 12.27 18.35 -16.04
CA SER A 313 13.54 18.19 -16.75
C SER A 313 14.33 19.49 -16.84
N SER A 314 13.67 20.63 -17.09
CA SER A 314 14.31 21.95 -17.10
C SER A 314 14.79 22.37 -15.70
N LEU A 315 14.01 22.11 -14.66
CA LEU A 315 14.44 22.43 -13.29
C LEU A 315 15.67 21.61 -12.86
N ILE A 316 15.72 20.32 -13.21
CA ILE A 316 16.90 19.49 -12.98
C ILE A 316 18.09 19.97 -13.81
N SER A 317 17.88 20.39 -15.06
CA SER A 317 18.93 20.94 -15.90
C SER A 317 19.56 22.18 -15.26
N LEU A 318 18.74 23.12 -14.80
CA LEU A 318 19.18 24.32 -14.09
C LEU A 318 19.87 24.01 -12.77
N GLU A 319 19.37 23.02 -12.03
CA GLU A 319 20.02 22.50 -10.82
C GLU A 319 21.43 21.96 -11.13
N ASN A 320 21.55 21.10 -12.15
CA ASN A 320 22.84 20.51 -12.56
C ASN A 320 23.82 21.55 -13.11
N GLN A 321 23.32 22.66 -13.65
CA GLN A 321 24.13 23.80 -14.09
C GLN A 321 24.60 24.69 -12.93
N GLY A 322 24.19 24.40 -11.69
CA GLY A 322 24.59 25.17 -10.53
C GLY A 322 23.85 26.51 -10.39
N HIS A 323 22.68 26.67 -11.02
CA HIS A 323 21.95 27.94 -10.94
C HIS A 323 21.51 28.22 -9.50
N PRO A 324 21.86 29.39 -8.89
CA PRO A 324 21.70 29.64 -7.46
C PRO A 324 20.25 29.55 -6.95
N GLN A 325 19.28 29.90 -7.80
CA GLN A 325 17.86 29.87 -7.43
C GLN A 325 17.25 28.47 -7.45
N TYR A 326 17.94 27.48 -8.01
CA TYR A 326 17.41 26.12 -8.22
C TYR A 326 18.25 25.06 -7.49
N GLN A 327 18.89 25.43 -6.37
CA GLN A 327 19.63 24.52 -5.50
C GLN A 327 18.87 24.26 -4.21
N ASP A 328 18.73 22.99 -3.82
CA ASP A 328 18.16 22.55 -2.52
C ASP A 328 16.81 23.21 -2.17
N GLN A 329 15.85 23.12 -3.09
CA GLN A 329 14.55 23.81 -2.98
C GLN A 329 13.37 22.91 -3.33
N CYS A 330 12.22 23.24 -2.74
CA CYS A 330 10.93 22.70 -3.10
C CYS A 330 10.13 23.74 -3.88
N ILE A 331 9.88 23.48 -5.16
CA ILE A 331 9.16 24.38 -6.05
C ILE A 331 7.75 23.84 -6.27
N VAL A 332 6.75 24.71 -6.10
CA VAL A 332 5.33 24.31 -6.06
C VAL A 332 4.57 24.95 -7.21
N TYR A 333 3.80 24.13 -7.95
CA TYR A 333 2.99 24.57 -9.08
C TYR A 333 1.56 24.01 -9.02
N THR A 334 0.55 24.87 -9.08
CA THR A 334 -0.85 24.45 -9.18
C THR A 334 -1.20 24.16 -10.65
N ILE A 335 -1.83 23.01 -10.92
CA ILE A 335 -2.21 22.57 -12.27
C ILE A 335 -3.46 23.31 -12.78
N GLY A 336 -4.40 23.61 -11.89
CA GLY A 336 -5.74 24.12 -12.23
C GLY A 336 -5.80 25.51 -12.86
N ASP A 337 -4.78 26.35 -12.64
CA ASP A 337 -4.75 27.70 -13.20
C ASP A 337 -4.00 27.71 -14.53
N ASN A 338 -4.73 27.34 -15.59
CA ASN A 338 -4.36 27.47 -17.00
C ASN A 338 -3.11 26.71 -17.44
N SER A 339 -3.31 25.70 -18.30
CA SER A 339 -2.22 25.09 -19.08
C SER A 339 -1.32 26.09 -19.84
N ARG A 340 -1.78 27.33 -20.04
CA ARG A 340 -1.00 28.48 -20.55
C ARG A 340 0.02 29.03 -19.53
N ALA A 341 -0.29 29.04 -18.24
CA ALA A 341 0.65 29.45 -17.19
C ALA A 341 1.84 28.50 -17.13
N LEU A 342 1.60 27.18 -17.18
CA LEU A 342 2.67 26.18 -17.31
C LEU A 342 3.51 26.38 -18.57
N ALA A 343 2.90 26.76 -19.69
CA ALA A 343 3.64 27.07 -20.92
C ALA A 343 4.50 28.33 -20.79
N SER A 344 4.01 29.36 -20.10
CA SER A 344 4.76 30.58 -19.79
C SER A 344 5.95 30.30 -18.87
N ILE A 345 5.75 29.48 -17.83
CA ILE A 345 6.81 29.06 -16.90
C ILE A 345 7.88 28.26 -17.63
N LEU A 346 7.48 27.32 -18.50
CA LEU A 346 8.41 26.57 -19.34
C LEU A 346 9.22 27.47 -20.26
N GLN A 347 8.60 28.51 -20.83
CA GLN A 347 9.31 29.45 -21.67
C GLN A 347 10.32 30.26 -20.85
N SER A 348 9.94 30.79 -19.68
CA SER A 348 10.88 31.52 -18.81
C SER A 348 12.05 30.65 -18.33
N LEU A 349 11.81 29.37 -18.04
CA LEU A 349 12.89 28.45 -17.63
C LEU A 349 13.86 28.19 -18.78
N LYS A 350 13.36 28.03 -20.01
CA LYS A 350 14.21 27.89 -21.20
C LYS A 350 15.03 29.14 -21.48
N ASP A 351 14.42 30.32 -21.36
CA ASP A 351 15.12 31.59 -21.55
C ASP A 351 16.24 31.73 -20.49
N THR A 352 15.99 31.27 -19.26
CA THR A 352 16.98 31.21 -18.18
C THR A 352 18.11 30.21 -18.49
N GLU A 353 17.81 28.99 -18.97
CA GLU A 353 18.82 28.01 -19.37
C GLU A 353 19.77 28.54 -20.45
N VAL A 354 19.24 29.32 -21.41
CA VAL A 354 20.06 29.94 -22.47
C VAL A 354 21.02 30.97 -21.88
N HIS A 355 20.56 31.83 -20.97
CA HIS A 355 21.40 32.83 -20.32
C HIS A 355 22.47 32.21 -19.42
N VAL A 356 22.15 31.14 -18.68
CA VAL A 356 23.16 30.40 -17.89
C VAL A 356 24.18 29.74 -18.81
N GLY A 357 23.76 29.20 -19.96
CA GLY A 357 24.66 28.64 -20.97
C GLY A 357 25.64 29.67 -21.55
N ASP A 358 25.20 30.91 -21.75
CA ASP A 358 26.02 31.99 -22.29
C ASP A 358 26.95 32.60 -21.23
N GLU A 359 26.44 32.88 -20.01
CA GLU A 359 27.26 33.40 -18.90
C GLU A 359 28.27 32.37 -18.39
N SER A 360 27.88 31.10 -18.29
CA SER A 360 28.80 30.03 -17.88
C SER A 360 29.86 29.76 -18.95
N ARG A 361 29.53 29.93 -20.24
CA ARG A 361 30.52 29.85 -21.33
C ARG A 361 31.47 31.03 -21.33
N GLU A 362 31.01 32.26 -21.10
CA GLU A 362 31.88 33.42 -20.95
C GLU A 362 32.77 33.29 -19.72
N GLN A 363 32.22 32.91 -18.56
CA GLN A 363 33.02 32.71 -17.34
C GLN A 363 34.01 31.56 -17.47
N PHE A 364 33.65 30.46 -18.15
CA PHE A 364 34.57 29.37 -18.46
C PHE A 364 35.65 29.78 -19.46
N GLN A 365 35.34 30.60 -20.47
CA GLN A 365 36.32 31.15 -21.40
C GLN A 365 37.26 32.16 -20.73
N ILE A 366 36.75 32.99 -19.81
CA ILE A 366 37.53 33.93 -19.01
C ILE A 366 38.45 33.17 -18.04
N ALA A 367 37.94 32.14 -17.34
CA ALA A 367 38.74 31.28 -16.47
C ALA A 367 39.85 30.56 -17.25
N LYS A 368 39.53 30.02 -18.44
CA LYS A 368 40.49 29.36 -19.31
C LYS A 368 41.52 30.32 -19.92
N GLN A 369 41.14 31.56 -20.22
CA GLN A 369 42.07 32.62 -20.64
C GLN A 369 42.99 33.07 -19.50
N ASN A 370 42.47 33.12 -18.27
CA ASN A 370 43.26 33.48 -17.09
C ASN A 370 44.24 32.37 -16.70
N GLU A 371 43.85 31.09 -16.81
CA GLU A 371 44.78 29.96 -16.69
C GLU A 371 45.86 30.01 -17.76
N LEU A 372 45.51 30.22 -19.03
CA LEU A 372 46.49 30.32 -20.13
C LEU A 372 47.46 31.49 -19.93
N LYS A 373 47.00 32.63 -19.42
CA LYS A 373 47.88 33.75 -19.07
C LYS A 373 48.82 33.40 -17.91
N SER A 374 48.31 32.75 -16.87
CA SER A 374 49.15 32.36 -15.72
C SER A 374 50.26 31.38 -16.10
N VAL A 375 50.05 30.55 -17.13
CA VAL A 375 51.03 29.59 -17.66
C VAL A 375 52.02 30.25 -18.63
N LEU A 376 51.65 31.36 -19.27
CA LEU A 376 52.53 32.14 -20.16
C LEU A 376 53.37 33.16 -19.39
N ASP A 377 52.90 33.61 -18.24
CA ASP A 377 53.59 34.55 -17.34
C ASP A 377 54.51 33.84 -16.31
N SER A 378 54.49 32.50 -16.27
CA SER A 378 55.39 31.61 -15.52
C SER A 378 56.43 30.97 -16.41
#